data_AF-A0A318HAY6-F1
#
_entry.id   AF-A0A318HAY6-F1
#
_cell.length_a   1.000
_cell.length_b   1.000
_cell.length_c   1.000
_cell.angle_alpha   90.00
_cell.angle_beta   90.00
_cell.angle_gamma   90.00
#
_symmetry.space_group_name_H-M   'P 1'
#
loop_
_entity.id
_entity.type
_entity.pdbx_description
1 polymer ?
#
loop_
_entity_poly.entity_id
_entity_poly.type
_entity_poly.pdbx_seq_one_letter_code
_entity_poly.pdbx_strand_id
1 'polypeptide(L)'
;MRVGMNSLTLYAIARIGFGVTSLVAPAVTGRTLAGPGAALPDAKAFLRGMGGREIGLGLGLLAAIRADRPARRWVIAGLFADAGDLAGIAGAWSDMPRAKRWVGLGTAGGAAAAGVGVLATLPR
;
A
#
# COMPACT_ATOMS: atom_id res chain seq x y z
N MET A 1 10.07 -28.45 7.84
CA MET A 1 10.20 -27.33 6.89
C MET A 1 9.80 -26.04 7.62
N ARG A 2 10.76 -25.25 8.13
CA ARG A 2 10.41 -23.93 8.71
C ARG A 2 10.07 -23.01 7.56
N VAL A 3 8.79 -22.73 7.34
CA VAL A 3 8.35 -21.64 6.45
C VAL A 3 8.69 -20.34 7.18
N GLY A 4 9.96 -19.95 7.15
CA GLY A 4 10.37 -18.61 7.53
C GLY A 4 9.84 -17.67 6.45
N MET A 5 8.87 -16.82 6.79
CA MET A 5 8.33 -15.86 5.85
C MET A 5 9.44 -14.87 5.45
N ASN A 6 9.88 -14.92 4.19
CA ASN A 6 10.88 -13.99 3.69
C ASN A 6 10.27 -12.57 3.55
N SER A 7 11.11 -11.54 3.56
CA SER A 7 10.69 -10.13 3.55
C SER A 7 9.79 -9.78 2.35
N LEU A 8 10.02 -10.38 1.18
CA LEU A 8 9.19 -10.25 -0.02
C LEU A 8 7.77 -10.78 0.20
N THR A 9 7.63 -11.96 0.80
CA THR A 9 6.35 -12.59 1.09
C THR A 9 5.57 -11.76 2.11
N LEU A 10 6.25 -11.30 3.17
CA LEU A 10 5.65 -10.42 4.17
C LEU A 10 5.15 -9.11 3.53
N TYR A 11 5.97 -8.48 2.68
CA TYR A 11 5.62 -7.26 1.96
C TYR A 11 4.40 -7.47 1.05
N ALA A 12 4.35 -8.58 0.32
CA ALA A 12 3.23 -8.90 -0.54
C ALA A 12 1.93 -9.13 0.25
N ILE A 13 2.00 -9.87 1.37
CA ILE A 13 0.85 -10.13 2.24
C ILE A 13 0.37 -8.83 2.90
N ALA A 14 1.27 -7.95 3.34
CA ALA A 14 0.91 -6.66 3.91
C ALA A 14 0.12 -5.80 2.92
N ARG A 15 0.57 -5.72 1.65
CA ARG A 15 -0.17 -5.04 0.58
C ARG A 15 -1.56 -5.64 0.35
N ILE A 16 -1.65 -6.97 0.28
CA ILE A 16 -2.95 -7.65 0.13
C ILE A 16 -3.87 -7.34 1.31
N GLY A 17 -3.35 -7.43 2.55
CA GLY A 17 -4.11 -7.15 3.75
C GLY A 17 -4.67 -5.72 3.77
N PHE A 18 -3.82 -4.73 3.50
CA PHE A 18 -4.24 -3.34 3.37
C PHE A 18 -5.22 -3.12 2.22
N GLY A 19 -5.00 -3.80 1.09
CA GLY A 19 -5.88 -3.72 -0.06
C GLY A 19 -7.27 -4.29 0.21
N VAL A 20 -7.35 -5.45 0.86
CA VAL A 20 -8.60 -6.09 1.27
C VAL A 20 -9.38 -5.21 2.24
N THR A 21 -8.72 -4.64 3.27
CA THR A 21 -9.40 -3.75 4.21
C THR A 21 -9.91 -2.48 3.53
N SER A 22 -9.13 -1.90 2.61
CA SER A 22 -9.54 -0.73 1.81
C SER A 22 -10.70 -1.03 0.86
N LEU A 23 -10.73 -2.25 0.29
CA LEU A 23 -11.79 -2.69 -0.62
C LEU A 23 -13.11 -3.00 0.12
N VAL A 24 -13.03 -3.75 1.21
CA VAL A 24 -14.20 -4.25 1.95
C VAL A 24 -14.71 -3.21 2.94
N ALA A 25 -13.81 -2.50 3.62
CA ALA A 25 -14.13 -1.54 4.68
C ALA A 25 -13.56 -0.13 4.41
N PRO A 26 -13.83 0.49 3.24
CA PRO A 26 -13.22 1.77 2.86
C PRO A 26 -13.55 2.90 3.85
N ALA A 27 -14.71 2.89 4.50
CA ALA A 27 -15.05 3.89 5.52
C ALA A 27 -14.13 3.82 6.76
N VAL A 28 -13.66 2.63 7.11
CA VAL A 28 -12.74 2.43 8.24
C VAL A 28 -11.35 2.90 7.84
N THR A 29 -10.86 2.45 6.68
CA THR A 29 -9.57 2.88 6.13
C THR A 29 -9.52 4.40 5.96
N GLY A 30 -10.50 4.98 5.27
CA GLY A 30 -10.58 6.41 5.01
C GLY A 30 -10.60 7.23 6.30
N ARG A 31 -11.45 6.88 7.28
CA ARG A 31 -11.49 7.59 8.56
C ARG A 31 -10.18 7.49 9.35
N THR A 32 -9.52 6.35 9.26
CA THR A 32 -8.24 6.13 9.93
C THR A 32 -7.15 7.02 9.35
N LEU A 33 -7.02 7.03 8.01
CA LEU A 33 -5.94 7.70 7.29
C LEU A 33 -6.17 9.20 7.04
N ALA A 34 -7.40 9.59 6.72
CA ALA A 34 -7.73 10.93 6.23
C ALA A 34 -8.85 11.66 7.01
N GLY A 35 -9.54 10.96 7.91
CA GLY A 35 -10.57 11.55 8.78
C GLY A 35 -11.99 11.47 8.22
N PRO A 36 -12.96 12.18 8.81
CA PRO A 36 -14.40 11.98 8.54
C PRO A 36 -14.80 12.16 7.07
N GLY A 37 -14.19 13.11 6.34
CA GLY A 37 -14.49 13.36 4.93
C GLY A 37 -14.19 12.18 4.01
N ALA A 38 -13.25 11.30 4.39
CA ALA A 38 -12.95 10.09 3.62
C ALA A 38 -14.01 8.97 3.76
N ALA A 39 -15.10 9.22 4.49
CA ALA A 39 -16.27 8.35 4.54
C ALA A 39 -17.36 8.73 3.52
N LEU A 40 -17.15 9.77 2.71
CA LEU A 40 -18.07 10.16 1.63
C LEU A 40 -18.12 9.09 0.53
N PRO A 41 -19.25 8.96 -0.22
CA PRO A 41 -19.43 7.90 -1.22
C PRO A 41 -18.38 7.87 -2.33
N ASP A 42 -17.98 9.04 -2.83
CA ASP A 42 -16.93 9.25 -3.82
C ASP A 42 -15.56 8.83 -3.28
N ALA A 43 -15.18 9.30 -2.09
CA ALA A 43 -13.95 8.90 -1.42
C ALA A 43 -13.89 7.37 -1.21
N LYS A 44 -15.02 6.74 -0.83
CA LYS A 44 -15.12 5.29 -0.71
C LYS A 44 -14.93 4.57 -2.03
N ALA A 45 -15.39 5.12 -3.16
CA ALA A 45 -15.17 4.53 -4.47
C ALA A 45 -13.68 4.53 -4.84
N PHE A 46 -12.98 5.66 -4.63
CA PHE A 46 -11.53 5.75 -4.83
C PHE A 46 -10.75 4.82 -3.91
N LEU A 47 -11.13 4.72 -2.63
CA LEU A 47 -10.49 3.79 -1.68
C LEU A 47 -10.67 2.31 -2.08
N ARG A 48 -11.79 1.95 -2.73
CA ARG A 48 -11.95 0.60 -3.28
C ARG A 48 -11.04 0.37 -4.49
N GLY A 49 -10.88 1.37 -5.35
CA GLY A 49 -9.90 1.32 -6.45
C GLY A 49 -8.47 1.15 -5.95
N MET A 50 -8.09 1.92 -4.92
CA MET A 50 -6.83 1.75 -4.19
C MET A 50 -6.70 0.34 -3.62
N GLY A 51 -7.76 -0.17 -2.97
CA GLY A 51 -7.76 -1.53 -2.44
C GLY A 51 -7.51 -2.60 -3.50
N GLY A 52 -8.18 -2.50 -4.65
CA GLY A 52 -7.95 -3.37 -5.80
C GLY A 52 -6.51 -3.30 -6.33
N ARG A 53 -5.93 -2.09 -6.42
CA ARG A 53 -4.52 -1.87 -6.81
C ARG A 53 -3.57 -2.63 -5.89
N GLU A 54 -3.73 -2.49 -4.58
CA GLU A 54 -2.86 -3.12 -3.58
C GLU A 54 -2.97 -4.65 -3.58
N ILE A 55 -4.18 -5.18 -3.74
CA ILE A 55 -4.40 -6.62 -3.93
C ILE A 55 -3.68 -7.10 -5.19
N GLY A 56 -3.84 -6.42 -6.32
CA GLY A 56 -3.21 -6.80 -7.58
C GLY A 56 -1.69 -6.80 -7.51
N LEU A 57 -1.09 -5.76 -6.90
CA LEU A 57 0.35 -5.66 -6.69
C LEU A 57 0.89 -6.80 -5.80
N GLY A 58 0.23 -7.07 -4.68
CA GLY A 58 0.65 -8.13 -3.76
C GLY A 58 0.47 -9.54 -4.35
N LEU A 59 -0.65 -9.80 -5.06
CA LEU A 59 -0.85 -11.07 -5.75
C LEU A 59 0.15 -11.28 -6.89
N GLY A 60 0.41 -10.24 -7.68
CA GLY A 60 1.42 -10.28 -8.73
C GLY A 60 2.81 -10.59 -8.19
N LEU A 61 3.18 -9.98 -7.06
CA LEU A 61 4.43 -10.27 -6.36
C LEU A 61 4.47 -11.72 -5.84
N LEU A 62 3.42 -12.20 -5.16
CA LEU A 62 3.34 -13.59 -4.70
C LEU A 62 3.42 -14.60 -5.85
N ALA A 63 2.78 -14.30 -6.98
CA ALA A 63 2.85 -15.15 -8.17
C ALA A 63 4.28 -15.21 -8.72
N ALA A 64 4.99 -14.08 -8.78
CA ALA A 64 6.40 -14.06 -9.18
C ALA A 64 7.30 -14.86 -8.23
N ILE A 65 7.11 -14.73 -6.91
CA ILE A 65 7.86 -15.49 -5.90
C ILE A 65 7.60 -16.99 -6.07
N ARG A 66 6.35 -17.42 -6.21
CA ARG A 66 5.99 -18.84 -6.33
C ARG A 66 6.51 -19.47 -7.63
N ALA A 67 6.61 -18.70 -8.70
CA ALA A 67 7.09 -19.16 -9.99
C ALA A 67 8.61 -19.00 -10.17
N ASP A 68 9.33 -18.58 -9.14
CA ASP A 68 10.76 -18.24 -9.19
C ASP A 68 11.09 -17.27 -10.34
N ARG A 69 10.25 -16.24 -10.50
CA ARG A 69 10.37 -15.20 -11.54
C ARG A 69 10.83 -13.89 -10.92
N PRO A 70 11.45 -12.98 -11.70
CA PRO A 70 11.91 -11.70 -11.19
C PRO A 70 10.80 -10.89 -10.48
N ALA A 71 10.96 -10.69 -9.17
CA ALA A 71 10.04 -9.94 -8.31
C ALA A 71 10.20 -8.41 -8.44
N ARG A 72 11.36 -7.96 -8.94
CA ARG A 72 11.80 -6.55 -8.95
C ARG A 72 10.76 -5.60 -9.55
N ARG A 73 10.15 -5.97 -10.66
CA ARG A 73 9.14 -5.14 -11.35
C ARG A 73 7.89 -4.89 -10.50
N TRP A 74 7.46 -5.87 -9.71
CA TRP A 74 6.30 -5.73 -8.84
C TRP A 74 6.59 -4.84 -7.64
N VAL A 75 7.80 -4.94 -7.08
CA VAL A 75 8.25 -4.04 -6.01
C VAL A 75 8.36 -2.60 -6.52
N ILE A 76 8.90 -2.39 -7.73
CA ILE A 76 8.96 -1.06 -8.37
C ILE A 76 7.57 -0.49 -8.62
N ALA A 77 6.64 -1.30 -9.17
CA ALA A 77 5.26 -0.87 -9.37
C ALA A 77 4.58 -0.47 -8.05
N GLY A 78 4.87 -1.20 -6.96
CA GLY A 78 4.45 -0.83 -5.61
C GLY A 78 5.03 0.50 -5.14
N LEU A 79 6.33 0.73 -5.34
CA LEU A 79 6.96 2.01 -4.99
C LEU A 79 6.36 3.19 -5.77
N PHE A 80 5.99 2.99 -7.03
CA PHE A 80 5.26 4.01 -7.81
C PHE A 80 3.88 4.31 -7.21
N ALA A 81 3.16 3.28 -6.75
CA ALA A 81 1.89 3.47 -6.05
C ALA A 81 2.07 4.27 -4.75
N ASP A 82 3.05 3.90 -3.93
CA ASP A 82 3.34 4.58 -2.66
C ASP A 82 3.77 6.04 -2.87
N ALA A 83 4.56 6.31 -3.92
CA ALA A 83 4.93 7.67 -4.31
C ALA A 83 3.70 8.51 -4.70
N GLY A 84 2.75 7.92 -5.43
CA GLY A 84 1.47 8.55 -5.74
C GLY A 84 0.66 8.89 -4.49
N ASP A 85 0.62 7.98 -3.52
CA ASP A 85 -0.09 8.21 -2.25
C ASP A 85 0.56 9.34 -1.44
N LEU A 86 1.90 9.36 -1.35
CA LEU A 86 2.66 10.44 -0.72
C LEU A 86 2.41 11.79 -1.41
N ALA A 87 2.41 11.82 -2.74
CA ALA A 87 2.11 13.03 -3.50
C ALA A 87 0.67 13.51 -3.25
N GLY A 88 -0.30 12.60 -3.17
CA GLY A 88 -1.69 12.92 -2.83
C GLY A 88 -1.82 13.53 -1.43
N ILE A 89 -1.13 12.96 -0.44
CA ILE A 89 -1.10 13.49 0.93
C ILE A 89 -0.46 14.88 0.97
N ALA A 90 0.66 15.07 0.28
CA ALA A 90 1.33 16.37 0.20
C ALA A 90 0.45 17.43 -0.48
N GLY A 91 -0.23 17.07 -1.57
CA GLY A 91 -1.14 17.96 -2.29
C GLY A 91 -2.37 18.37 -1.48
N ALA A 92 -2.86 17.50 -0.58
CA ALA A 92 -4.00 17.78 0.29
C ALA A 92 -3.58 18.27 1.70
N TRP A 93 -2.30 18.55 1.94
CA TRP A 93 -1.76 18.69 3.29
C TRP A 93 -2.45 19.79 4.10
N SER A 94 -2.75 20.95 3.49
CA SER A 94 -3.43 22.06 4.17
C SER A 94 -4.84 21.72 4.61
N ASP A 95 -5.53 20.88 3.85
CA ASP A 95 -6.97 20.60 3.99
C ASP A 95 -7.22 19.36 4.85
N MET A 96 -6.18 18.56 5.09
CA MET A 96 -6.25 17.41 5.98
C MET A 96 -6.30 17.82 7.46
N PRO A 97 -7.08 17.12 8.30
CA PRO A 97 -7.01 17.25 9.75
C PRO A 97 -5.58 17.01 10.25
N ARG A 98 -5.05 17.89 11.12
CA ARG A 98 -3.64 17.84 11.58
C ARG A 98 -3.21 16.48 12.13
N ALA A 99 -4.07 15.83 12.92
CA ALA A 99 -3.80 14.50 13.48
C ALA A 99 -3.72 13.40 12.40
N LYS A 100 -4.37 13.59 11.24
CA LYS A 100 -4.45 12.60 10.16
C LYS A 100 -3.32 12.73 9.14
N ARG A 101 -2.77 13.94 8.97
CA ARG A 101 -1.59 14.20 8.12
C ARG A 101 -0.46 13.21 8.40
N TRP A 102 -0.09 13.07 9.67
CA TRP A 102 1.00 12.20 10.09
C TRP A 102 0.66 10.72 10.02
N VAL A 103 -0.60 10.35 10.26
CA VAL A 103 -1.04 8.95 10.12
C VAL A 103 -0.99 8.50 8.67
N GLY A 104 -1.57 9.31 7.76
CA GLY A 104 -1.51 9.05 6.31
C GLY A 104 -0.06 9.01 5.82
N LEU A 105 0.73 10.05 6.15
CA LEU A 105 2.12 10.13 5.73
C LEU A 105 2.97 8.99 6.28
N GLY A 106 2.81 8.65 7.57
CA GLY A 106 3.53 7.54 8.19
C GLY A 106 3.18 6.20 7.58
N THR A 107 1.91 6.00 7.20
CA THR A 107 1.47 4.76 6.53
C THR A 107 2.08 4.64 5.13
N ALA A 108 1.90 5.66 4.28
CA ALA A 108 2.44 5.65 2.92
C ALA A 108 3.97 5.65 2.90
N GLY A 109 4.61 6.45 3.76
CA GLY A 109 6.05 6.51 3.91
C GLY A 109 6.65 5.22 4.45
N GLY A 110 5.96 4.56 5.40
CA GLY A 110 6.36 3.24 5.91
C GLY A 110 6.28 2.16 4.82
N ALA A 111 5.22 2.15 4.01
CA ALA A 111 5.09 1.24 2.88
C ALA A 111 6.20 1.46 1.83
N ALA A 112 6.48 2.73 1.49
CA ALA A 112 7.55 3.10 0.57
C ALA A 112 8.93 2.67 1.10
N ALA A 113 9.22 2.93 2.38
CA ALA A 113 10.46 2.52 3.02
C ALA A 113 10.62 1.00 3.03
N ALA A 114 9.56 0.25 3.34
CA ALA A 114 9.56 -1.21 3.25
C ALA A 114 9.81 -1.69 1.81
N GLY A 115 9.20 -1.05 0.81
CA GLY A 115 9.43 -1.32 -0.60
C GLY A 115 10.88 -1.10 -1.02
N VAL A 116 11.50 0.01 -0.61
CA VAL A 116 12.91 0.31 -0.87
C VAL A 116 13.81 -0.72 -0.20
N GLY A 117 13.55 -1.05 1.07
CA GLY A 117 14.31 -2.05 1.81
C GLY A 117 14.25 -3.43 1.15
N VAL A 118 13.07 -3.86 0.71
CA VAL A 118 12.92 -5.12 -0.03
C VAL A 118 13.58 -5.05 -1.41
N LEU A 119 13.41 -3.95 -2.15
CA LEU A 119 14.03 -3.76 -3.47
C LEU A 119 15.56 -3.86 -3.41
N ALA A 120 16.17 -3.32 -2.35
CA ALA A 120 17.62 -3.39 -2.13
C ALA A 120 18.16 -4.82 -1.92
N THR A 121 17.29 -5.77 -1.57
CA THR A 121 17.66 -7.19 -1.41
C THR A 121 17.54 -8.00 -2.70
N LEU A 122 16.94 -7.44 -3.75
CA LEU A 122 16.73 -8.13 -5.02
C LEU A 122 17.94 -7.98 -5.96
N PRO A 123 18.25 -9.02 -6.76
CA PRO A 123 19.23 -8.90 -7.84
C PRO A 123 18.79 -7.84 -8.86
N ARG A 124 19.78 -7.19 -9.49
CA ARG A 124 19.56 -6.13 -10.49
C ARG A 124 18.97 -6.67 -11.79
#